data_AF-A0A4P8L3W1-F1
#
_entry.id   AF-A0A4P8L3W1-F1
#
_cell.length_a   1.000
_cell.length_b   1.000
_cell.length_c   1.000
_cell.angle_alpha   90.00
_cell.angle_beta   90.00
_cell.angle_gamma   90.00
#
_symmetry.space_group_name_H-M   'P 1'
#
loop_
_entity.id
_entity.type
_entity.pdbx_description
1 polymer ?
#
loop_
_entity_poly.entity_id
_entity_poly.type
_entity_poly.pdbx_seq_one_letter_code
_entity_poly.pdbx_strand_id
1 'polypeptide(L)'
;MEFTAVERDAVRSWNRYMDHEVPLVLRRTADPRSETLRDFLETLMSLADRVRGGVLEEKEMPGLPAFLIGGAWRYHGLPRAMELRPFLDLLAFQVESPAQAWPESLRVAALGVENPATLKVFVTPQCPHCPRVVQDLAPLPFLNPKVQVVLVDGELFPEEAREYGIRAVPAVVLDEYFRWTGPVRVAEVLEALARREGSDMSPEAMVRMLKEGNAEGLARLMIAAGRVFPGFVEVISHPEWSVRLGGLVLAEELVSKMPQGFGEILSALWDRMYEWPEAVQGDILYLTGLNGDPEWVGEIQSFLEGRNVSADLVEVGREALEALLGRTSPV
;
A
#
# COMPACT_ATOMS: atom_id res chain seq x y z
N MET A 1 23.69 -13.71 -18.73
CA MET A 1 22.51 -13.49 -19.60
C MET A 1 22.80 -12.35 -20.56
N GLU A 2 22.44 -12.44 -21.84
CA GLU A 2 22.80 -11.40 -22.82
C GLU A 2 21.66 -10.41 -23.11
N PHE A 3 21.99 -9.11 -23.11
CA PHE A 3 21.14 -8.08 -23.71
C PHE A 3 20.93 -8.37 -25.21
N THR A 4 19.69 -8.22 -25.68
CA THR A 4 19.35 -8.25 -27.11
C THR A 4 19.96 -7.05 -27.83
N ALA A 5 20.03 -7.10 -29.16
CA ALA A 5 20.51 -5.96 -29.96
C ALA A 5 19.72 -4.67 -29.68
N VAL A 6 18.39 -4.78 -29.61
CA VAL A 6 17.49 -3.64 -29.33
C VAL A 6 17.77 -3.04 -27.95
N GLU A 7 17.97 -3.87 -26.93
CA GLU A 7 18.28 -3.39 -25.58
C GLU A 7 19.67 -2.76 -25.49
N ARG A 8 20.68 -3.33 -26.17
CA ARG A 8 22.02 -2.74 -26.26
C ARG A 8 21.96 -1.34 -26.90
N ASP A 9 21.19 -1.19 -27.97
CA ASP A 9 21.03 0.09 -28.65
C ASP A 9 20.28 1.11 -27.79
N ALA A 10 19.25 0.67 -27.05
CA ALA A 10 18.53 1.52 -26.10
C ALA A 10 19.46 2.06 -25.00
N VAL A 11 20.25 1.18 -24.37
CA VAL A 11 21.24 1.55 -23.33
C VAL A 11 22.28 2.53 -23.87
N ARG A 12 22.89 2.22 -25.02
CA ARG A 12 23.90 3.07 -25.64
C ARG A 12 23.35 4.42 -26.05
N SER A 13 22.10 4.45 -26.53
CA SER A 13 21.41 5.69 -26.87
C SER A 13 21.19 6.54 -25.63
N TRP A 14 20.61 5.98 -24.59
CA TRP A 14 20.42 6.65 -23.30
C TRP A 14 21.75 7.19 -22.74
N ASN A 15 22.80 6.39 -22.74
CA ASN A 15 24.12 6.79 -22.21
C ASN A 15 24.72 8.02 -22.92
N ARG A 16 24.46 8.20 -24.23
CA ARG A 16 24.93 9.39 -24.97
C ARG A 16 24.24 10.68 -24.56
N TYR A 17 23.03 10.59 -23.98
CA TYR A 17 22.28 11.76 -23.50
C TYR A 17 22.64 12.12 -22.05
N MET A 18 23.38 11.27 -21.33
CA MET A 18 23.75 11.54 -19.95
C MET A 18 25.02 12.41 -19.88
N ASP A 19 24.86 13.59 -19.29
CA ASP A 19 25.95 14.54 -19.05
C ASP A 19 26.68 14.31 -17.72
N HIS A 20 26.07 13.54 -16.82
CA HIS A 20 26.57 13.25 -15.48
C HIS A 20 26.78 11.75 -15.25
N GLU A 21 27.62 11.42 -14.28
CA GLU A 21 27.76 10.05 -13.80
C GLU A 21 26.52 9.65 -13.00
N VAL A 22 25.99 8.47 -13.27
CA VAL A 22 24.73 7.99 -12.71
C VAL A 22 25.01 6.85 -11.74
N PRO A 23 24.79 7.03 -10.42
CA PRO A 23 25.05 5.99 -9.44
C PRO A 23 24.01 4.86 -9.57
N LEU A 24 24.46 3.62 -9.39
CA LEU A 24 23.57 2.46 -9.30
C LEU A 24 24.15 1.47 -8.31
N VAL A 25 23.46 1.25 -7.19
CA VAL A 25 23.93 0.31 -6.16
C VAL A 25 23.11 -0.97 -6.22
N LEU A 26 23.78 -2.11 -6.36
CA LEU A 26 23.16 -3.42 -6.16
C LEU A 26 23.30 -3.83 -4.70
N ARG A 27 22.18 -4.01 -4.01
CA ARG A 27 22.14 -4.71 -2.72
C ARG A 27 22.03 -6.22 -2.97
N ARG A 28 23.04 -6.97 -2.55
CA ARG A 28 23.06 -8.43 -2.58
C ARG A 28 22.63 -8.98 -1.23
N THR A 29 21.83 -10.04 -1.26
CA THR A 29 21.34 -10.75 -0.07
C THR A 29 21.73 -12.22 -0.15
N ALA A 30 21.24 -13.04 0.79
CA ALA A 30 21.36 -14.50 0.71
C ALA A 30 20.63 -15.12 -0.50
N ASP A 31 19.79 -14.35 -1.20
CA ASP A 31 18.99 -14.84 -2.33
C ASP A 31 19.87 -15.14 -3.56
N PRO A 32 19.74 -16.34 -4.18
CA PRO A 32 20.56 -16.71 -5.33
C PRO A 32 20.35 -15.82 -6.56
N ARG A 33 19.19 -15.14 -6.67
CA ARG A 33 18.93 -14.17 -7.75
C ARG A 33 19.82 -12.93 -7.65
N SER A 34 20.56 -12.75 -6.54
CA SER A 34 21.61 -11.73 -6.41
C SER A 34 22.67 -11.81 -7.51
N GLU A 35 23.07 -13.02 -7.92
CA GLU A 35 24.06 -13.18 -9.00
C GLU A 35 23.49 -12.74 -10.34
N THR A 36 22.22 -13.04 -10.59
CA THR A 36 21.51 -12.62 -11.80
C THR A 36 21.45 -11.09 -11.93
N LEU A 37 21.17 -10.38 -10.84
CA LEU A 37 21.18 -8.90 -10.83
C LEU A 37 22.60 -8.34 -10.96
N ARG A 38 23.61 -9.04 -10.40
CA ARG A 38 25.02 -8.67 -10.56
C ARG A 38 25.48 -8.77 -12.00
N ASP A 39 25.19 -9.88 -12.67
CA ASP A 39 25.50 -10.07 -14.09
C ASP A 39 24.86 -8.97 -14.96
N PHE A 40 23.62 -8.59 -14.61
CA PHE A 40 22.93 -7.48 -15.27
C PHE A 40 23.69 -6.15 -15.07
N LEU A 41 24.09 -5.83 -13.83
CA LEU A 41 24.83 -4.61 -13.51
C LEU A 41 26.16 -4.54 -14.27
N GLU A 42 26.94 -5.62 -14.26
CA GLU A 42 28.22 -5.70 -14.96
C GLU A 42 28.05 -5.52 -16.48
N THR A 43 27.01 -6.12 -17.05
CA THR A 43 26.67 -5.94 -18.47
C THR A 43 26.24 -4.51 -18.77
N LEU A 44 25.39 -3.90 -17.93
CA LEU A 44 24.95 -2.53 -18.09
C LEU A 44 26.14 -1.55 -18.07
N MET A 45 27.05 -1.69 -17.10
CA MET A 45 28.27 -0.88 -17.01
C MET A 45 29.19 -1.04 -18.22
N SER A 46 29.22 -2.23 -18.84
CA SER A 46 30.00 -2.45 -20.07
C SER A 46 29.42 -1.73 -21.29
N LEU A 47 28.11 -1.42 -21.28
CA LEU A 47 27.39 -0.76 -22.36
C LEU A 47 27.21 0.75 -22.14
N ALA A 48 27.24 1.19 -20.89
CA ALA A 48 26.98 2.56 -20.46
C ALA A 48 28.07 3.04 -19.49
N ASP A 49 29.07 3.74 -20.03
CA ASP A 49 30.21 4.29 -19.27
C ASP A 49 29.84 5.44 -18.34
N ARG A 50 28.60 5.94 -18.39
CA ARG A 50 28.07 6.91 -17.42
C ARG A 50 27.54 6.26 -16.15
N VAL A 51 27.25 4.96 -16.17
CA VAL A 51 26.79 4.24 -14.98
C VAL A 51 27.98 3.97 -14.04
N ARG A 52 27.84 4.37 -12.78
CA ARG A 52 28.78 4.07 -11.69
C ARG A 52 28.14 3.04 -10.78
N GLY A 53 28.42 1.78 -11.08
CA GLY A 53 27.93 0.64 -10.31
C GLY A 53 28.66 0.46 -8.98
N GLY A 54 27.91 0.18 -7.92
CA GLY A 54 28.42 -0.26 -6.62
C GLY A 54 27.69 -1.51 -6.14
N VAL A 55 28.30 -2.25 -5.21
CA VAL A 55 27.69 -3.42 -4.60
C VAL A 55 27.69 -3.25 -3.08
N LEU A 56 26.52 -3.40 -2.48
CA LEU A 56 26.33 -3.49 -1.03
C LEU A 56 26.13 -4.97 -0.68
N GLU A 57 27.08 -5.53 0.07
CA GLU A 57 27.09 -6.95 0.46
C GLU A 57 26.35 -7.15 1.78
N GLU A 58 25.15 -7.72 1.71
CA GLU A 58 24.34 -8.14 2.87
C GLU A 58 24.02 -9.63 2.77
N LYS A 59 25.00 -10.44 2.35
CA LYS A 59 24.84 -11.88 2.02
C LYS A 59 24.27 -12.74 3.14
N GLU A 60 24.42 -12.31 4.39
CA GLU A 60 23.91 -13.04 5.57
C GLU A 60 22.50 -12.59 5.98
N MET A 61 21.98 -11.51 5.37
CA MET A 61 20.66 -10.99 5.66
C MET A 61 19.61 -11.64 4.76
N PRO A 62 18.47 -12.09 5.33
CA PRO A 62 17.33 -12.55 4.54
C PRO A 62 16.71 -11.39 3.74
N GLY A 63 16.02 -11.72 2.65
CA GLY A 63 15.24 -10.78 1.84
C GLY A 63 15.69 -10.70 0.38
N LEU A 64 14.91 -9.96 -0.42
CA LEU A 64 15.12 -9.87 -1.86
C LEU A 64 16.33 -8.98 -2.22
N PRO A 65 17.11 -9.33 -3.26
CA PRO A 65 18.14 -8.46 -3.82
C PRO A 65 17.48 -7.32 -4.58
N ALA A 66 18.18 -6.17 -4.68
CA ALA A 66 17.59 -4.98 -5.29
C ALA A 66 18.63 -4.05 -5.89
N PHE A 67 18.25 -3.31 -6.93
CA PHE A 67 18.91 -2.04 -7.23
C PHE A 67 18.36 -0.95 -6.31
N LEU A 68 19.26 -0.23 -5.64
CA LEU A 68 18.97 0.95 -4.83
C LEU A 68 19.22 2.19 -5.67
N ILE A 69 18.20 3.03 -5.82
CA ILE A 69 18.21 4.19 -6.71
C ILE A 69 17.71 5.39 -5.90
N GLY A 70 18.46 6.50 -5.92
CA GLY A 70 17.99 7.77 -5.33
C GLY A 70 17.68 7.74 -3.83
N GLY A 71 18.13 6.72 -3.08
CA GLY A 71 17.87 6.54 -1.65
C GLY A 71 16.49 6.00 -1.28
N ALA A 72 15.47 6.16 -2.13
CA ALA A 72 14.08 5.79 -1.81
C ALA A 72 13.40 4.89 -2.86
N TRP A 73 14.08 4.57 -3.97
CA TRP A 73 13.66 3.49 -4.88
C TRP A 73 14.39 2.17 -4.56
N ARG A 74 13.62 1.09 -4.45
CA ARG A 74 14.13 -0.29 -4.39
C ARG A 74 13.56 -1.09 -5.55
N TYR A 75 14.41 -1.56 -6.45
CA TYR A 75 14.00 -2.30 -7.64
C TYR A 75 14.37 -3.78 -7.50
N HIS A 76 13.39 -4.60 -7.10
CA HIS A 76 13.48 -6.06 -7.04
C HIS A 76 13.07 -6.66 -8.38
N GLY A 77 13.98 -6.63 -9.35
CA GLY A 77 13.67 -7.12 -10.68
C GLY A 77 14.84 -7.03 -11.65
N LEU A 78 14.65 -7.64 -12.82
CA LEU A 78 15.53 -7.43 -13.97
C LEU A 78 14.86 -6.45 -14.94
N PRO A 79 15.39 -5.22 -15.12
CA PRO A 79 14.79 -4.25 -16.03
C PRO A 79 15.13 -4.62 -17.48
N ARG A 80 14.25 -5.41 -18.08
CA ARG A 80 14.41 -6.01 -19.41
C ARG A 80 13.16 -5.74 -20.24
N ALA A 81 13.25 -5.94 -21.55
CA ALA A 81 12.13 -5.75 -22.46
C ALA A 81 11.44 -4.38 -22.24
N MET A 82 10.16 -4.36 -21.88
CA MET A 82 9.38 -3.12 -21.74
C MET A 82 9.82 -2.27 -20.53
N GLU A 83 10.42 -2.88 -19.51
CA GLU A 83 10.86 -2.21 -18.28
C GLU A 83 12.28 -1.62 -18.38
N LEU A 84 13.05 -1.96 -19.42
CA LEU A 84 14.41 -1.44 -19.56
C LEU A 84 14.43 0.08 -19.72
N ARG A 85 13.55 0.64 -20.56
CA ARG A 85 13.53 2.09 -20.80
C ARG A 85 13.06 2.88 -19.56
N PRO A 86 11.93 2.53 -18.90
CA PRO A 86 11.53 3.12 -17.62
C PRO A 86 12.64 3.07 -16.56
N PHE A 87 13.37 1.96 -16.47
CA PHE A 87 14.49 1.86 -15.54
C PHE A 87 15.63 2.84 -15.88
N LEU A 88 16.00 2.96 -17.15
CA LEU A 88 17.02 3.93 -17.56
C LEU A 88 16.57 5.37 -17.32
N ASP A 89 15.31 5.69 -17.60
CA ASP A 89 14.73 7.00 -17.30
C ASP A 89 14.74 7.27 -15.77
N LEU A 90 14.40 6.25 -14.97
CA LEU A 90 14.50 6.29 -13.50
C LEU A 90 15.93 6.55 -13.00
N LEU A 91 16.94 5.97 -13.66
CA LEU A 91 18.33 6.25 -13.33
C LEU A 91 18.72 7.70 -13.65
N ALA A 92 18.25 8.25 -14.78
CA ALA A 92 18.51 9.63 -15.17
C ALA A 92 17.93 10.64 -14.17
N PHE A 93 16.75 10.35 -13.59
CA PHE A 93 16.14 11.20 -12.55
C PHE A 93 17.04 11.44 -11.32
N GLN A 94 18.03 10.59 -11.05
CA GLN A 94 18.95 10.79 -9.93
C GLN A 94 19.88 12.00 -10.13
N VAL A 95 20.14 12.38 -11.38
CA VAL A 95 21.09 13.44 -11.75
C VAL A 95 20.44 14.61 -12.47
N GLU A 96 19.15 14.49 -12.78
CA GLU A 96 18.32 15.54 -13.35
C GLU A 96 17.40 16.15 -12.27
N SER A 97 16.89 17.36 -12.49
CA SER A 97 15.99 17.99 -11.53
C SER A 97 14.57 17.42 -11.64
N PRO A 98 14.03 16.76 -10.59
CA PRO A 98 12.68 16.19 -10.62
C PRO A 98 11.58 17.26 -10.66
N ALA A 99 11.93 18.53 -10.40
CA ALA A 99 10.97 19.63 -10.23
C ALA A 99 10.13 19.95 -11.49
N GLN A 100 10.51 19.45 -12.66
CA GLN A 100 9.79 19.68 -13.92
C GLN A 100 8.97 18.46 -14.40
N ALA A 101 9.07 17.31 -13.72
CA ALA A 101 8.41 16.09 -14.15
C ALA A 101 6.88 16.13 -13.97
N TRP A 102 6.40 16.87 -12.98
CA TRP A 102 4.98 16.98 -12.63
C TRP A 102 4.50 18.44 -12.58
N PRO A 103 3.20 18.68 -12.87
CA PRO A 103 2.54 19.95 -12.59
C PRO A 103 2.71 20.37 -11.13
N GLU A 104 2.72 21.68 -10.88
CA GLU A 104 2.92 22.23 -9.53
C GLU A 104 1.94 21.70 -8.49
N SER A 105 0.67 21.48 -8.86
CA SER A 105 -0.34 20.91 -7.96
C SER A 105 0.05 19.53 -7.41
N LEU A 106 0.58 18.64 -8.26
CA LEU A 106 1.03 17.31 -7.84
C LEU A 106 2.31 17.40 -7.00
N ARG A 107 3.22 18.33 -7.32
CA ARG A 107 4.45 18.54 -6.53
C ARG A 107 4.11 19.02 -5.12
N VAL A 108 3.20 19.98 -4.99
CA VAL A 108 2.73 20.48 -3.69
C VAL A 108 2.07 19.35 -2.90
N ALA A 109 1.20 18.55 -3.53
CA ALA A 109 0.57 17.41 -2.87
C ALA A 109 1.59 16.36 -2.38
N ALA A 110 2.59 16.03 -3.21
CA ALA A 110 3.65 15.10 -2.84
C ALA A 110 4.51 15.60 -1.67
N LEU A 111 4.87 16.89 -1.66
CA LEU A 111 5.62 17.50 -0.57
C LEU A 111 4.82 17.60 0.74
N GLY A 112 3.48 17.63 0.65
CA GLY A 112 2.59 17.65 1.81
C GLY A 112 2.44 16.31 2.53
N VAL A 113 3.03 15.23 2.02
CA VAL A 113 3.01 13.92 2.69
C VAL A 113 4.02 13.92 3.85
N GLU A 114 3.55 13.91 5.10
CA GLU A 114 4.39 14.05 6.29
C GLU A 114 4.80 12.72 6.94
N ASN A 115 3.98 11.67 6.83
CA ASN A 115 4.21 10.35 7.40
C ASN A 115 4.92 9.44 6.38
N PRO A 116 5.89 8.61 6.81
CA PRO A 116 6.57 7.67 5.91
C PRO A 116 5.63 6.63 5.30
N ALA A 117 5.69 6.43 3.98
CA ALA A 117 4.82 5.51 3.25
C ALA A 117 5.62 4.62 2.30
N THR A 118 5.10 3.43 2.00
CA THR A 118 5.69 2.52 1.00
C THR A 118 4.68 2.22 -0.09
N LEU A 119 5.06 2.51 -1.34
CA LEU A 119 4.35 2.09 -2.53
C LEU A 119 5.05 0.88 -3.15
N LYS A 120 4.44 -0.30 -3.07
CA LYS A 120 4.92 -1.52 -3.74
C LYS A 120 4.27 -1.64 -5.12
N VAL A 121 5.08 -1.63 -6.17
CA VAL A 121 4.65 -1.67 -7.58
C VAL A 121 5.02 -3.02 -8.18
N PHE A 122 4.03 -3.83 -8.52
CA PHE A 122 4.22 -5.12 -9.16
C PHE A 122 4.12 -4.98 -10.68
N VAL A 123 5.14 -5.49 -11.38
CA VAL A 123 5.25 -5.46 -12.84
C VAL A 123 5.68 -6.82 -13.40
N THR A 124 5.62 -6.97 -14.72
CA THR A 124 6.33 -8.05 -15.43
C THR A 124 7.00 -7.49 -16.69
N PRO A 125 8.14 -8.05 -17.15
CA PRO A 125 8.91 -7.47 -18.27
C PRO A 125 8.14 -7.34 -19.59
N GLN A 126 7.09 -8.14 -19.80
CA GLN A 126 6.28 -8.16 -21.03
C GLN A 126 4.98 -7.34 -20.94
N CYS A 127 4.69 -6.75 -19.77
CA CYS A 127 3.48 -5.99 -19.54
C CYS A 127 3.50 -4.65 -20.31
N PRO A 128 2.56 -4.37 -21.22
CA PRO A 128 2.59 -3.14 -22.01
C PRO A 128 2.17 -1.88 -21.23
N HIS A 129 1.51 -2.05 -20.08
CA HIS A 129 0.98 -0.94 -19.27
C HIS A 129 1.86 -0.60 -18.06
N CYS A 130 2.74 -1.51 -17.66
CA CYS A 130 3.62 -1.36 -16.51
C CYS A 130 4.63 -0.21 -16.66
N PRO A 131 5.27 -0.02 -17.85
CA PRO A 131 6.20 1.09 -18.06
C PRO A 131 5.63 2.46 -17.70
N ARG A 132 4.35 2.68 -18.02
CA ARG A 132 3.68 3.95 -17.77
C ARG A 132 3.53 4.23 -16.28
N VAL A 133 3.14 3.22 -15.49
CA VAL A 133 2.98 3.36 -14.03
C VAL A 133 4.34 3.63 -13.38
N VAL A 134 5.40 2.93 -13.80
CA VAL A 134 6.76 3.16 -13.29
C VAL A 134 7.23 4.57 -13.59
N GLN A 135 7.07 5.04 -14.83
CA GLN A 135 7.44 6.40 -15.23
C GLN A 135 6.64 7.47 -14.49
N ASP A 136 5.32 7.27 -14.36
CA ASP A 136 4.44 8.22 -13.70
C ASP A 136 4.80 8.36 -12.21
N LEU A 137 5.18 7.27 -11.52
CA LEU A 137 5.58 7.27 -10.11
C LEU A 137 7.06 7.60 -9.87
N ALA A 138 7.93 7.52 -10.90
CA ALA A 138 9.37 7.75 -10.80
C ALA A 138 9.74 9.00 -9.98
N PRO A 139 9.12 10.18 -10.19
CA PRO A 139 9.52 11.41 -9.49
C PRO A 139 9.21 11.44 -8.00
N LEU A 140 8.23 10.66 -7.53
CA LEU A 140 7.66 10.77 -6.18
C LEU A 140 8.70 10.71 -5.05
N PRO A 141 9.51 9.64 -4.92
CA PRO A 141 10.49 9.52 -3.85
C PRO A 141 11.65 10.52 -3.96
N PHE A 142 11.91 11.06 -5.16
CA PHE A 142 12.91 12.14 -5.33
C PHE A 142 12.37 13.49 -4.87
N LEU A 143 11.06 13.71 -4.97
CA LEU A 143 10.40 14.92 -4.46
C LEU A 143 10.17 14.82 -2.95
N ASN A 144 9.77 13.66 -2.45
CA ASN A 144 9.54 13.43 -1.03
C ASN A 144 10.19 12.11 -0.57
N PRO A 145 11.36 12.15 0.10
CA PRO A 145 12.08 10.95 0.53
C PRO A 145 11.36 10.15 1.64
N LYS A 146 10.26 10.67 2.20
CA LYS A 146 9.41 9.93 3.14
C LYS A 146 8.58 8.85 2.45
N VAL A 147 8.32 9.00 1.15
CA VAL A 147 7.63 7.99 0.35
C VAL A 147 8.68 7.12 -0.31
N GLN A 148 8.71 5.84 0.03
CA GLN A 148 9.54 4.84 -0.64
C GLN A 148 8.74 4.17 -1.75
N VAL A 149 9.40 3.87 -2.87
CA VAL A 149 8.80 3.07 -3.93
C VAL A 149 9.60 1.79 -4.11
N VAL A 150 8.90 0.66 -4.00
CA VAL A 150 9.46 -0.68 -4.09
C VAL A 150 8.87 -1.35 -5.32
N LEU A 151 9.66 -1.50 -6.37
CA LEU A 151 9.23 -2.23 -7.56
C LEU A 151 9.56 -3.71 -7.41
N VAL A 152 8.61 -4.58 -7.74
CA VAL A 152 8.77 -6.03 -7.74
C VAL A 152 8.41 -6.59 -9.11
N ASP A 153 9.36 -7.28 -9.73
CA ASP A 153 9.11 -8.12 -10.89
C ASP A 153 8.42 -9.41 -10.43
N GLY A 154 7.12 -9.51 -10.69
CA GLY A 154 6.31 -10.66 -10.26
C GLY A 154 6.61 -11.95 -11.02
N GLU A 155 7.32 -11.89 -12.16
CA GLU A 155 7.80 -13.09 -12.85
C GLU A 155 9.09 -13.61 -12.20
N LEU A 156 9.98 -12.70 -11.76
CA LEU A 156 11.22 -13.05 -11.09
C LEU A 156 11.01 -13.40 -9.60
N PHE A 157 10.03 -12.77 -8.94
CA PHE A 157 9.67 -12.95 -7.53
C PHE A 157 8.19 -13.35 -7.37
N PRO A 158 7.78 -14.53 -7.90
CA PRO A 158 6.39 -14.96 -7.87
C PRO A 158 5.85 -15.24 -6.46
N GLU A 159 6.73 -15.49 -5.48
CA GLU A 159 6.38 -15.59 -4.06
C GLU A 159 5.83 -14.27 -3.51
N GLU A 160 6.44 -13.14 -3.83
CA GLU A 160 5.95 -11.83 -3.41
C GLU A 160 4.60 -11.52 -4.05
N ALA A 161 4.48 -11.74 -5.36
CA ALA A 161 3.21 -11.52 -6.05
C ALA A 161 2.08 -12.37 -5.43
N ARG A 162 2.38 -13.62 -5.00
CA ARG A 162 1.41 -14.49 -4.34
C ARG A 162 1.03 -14.02 -2.94
N GLU A 163 2.01 -13.58 -2.14
CA GLU A 163 1.78 -13.07 -0.79
C GLU A 163 0.80 -11.88 -0.78
N TYR A 164 0.93 -10.98 -1.76
CA TYR A 164 0.05 -9.82 -1.94
C TYR A 164 -1.23 -10.12 -2.74
N GLY A 165 -1.47 -11.39 -3.09
CA GLY A 165 -2.63 -11.81 -3.87
C GLY A 165 -2.73 -11.12 -5.24
N ILE A 166 -1.60 -10.81 -5.87
CA ILE A 166 -1.52 -10.13 -7.17
C ILE A 166 -1.87 -11.12 -8.28
N ARG A 167 -2.97 -10.86 -8.97
CA ARG A 167 -3.45 -11.68 -10.10
C ARG A 167 -3.23 -11.03 -11.46
N ALA A 168 -2.95 -9.74 -11.49
CA ALA A 168 -2.73 -8.96 -12.70
C ALA A 168 -1.75 -7.82 -12.41
N VAL A 169 -1.03 -7.39 -13.43
CA VAL A 169 -0.08 -6.27 -13.39
C VAL A 169 -0.44 -5.22 -14.47
N PRO A 170 -0.08 -3.94 -14.29
CA PRO A 170 0.57 -3.38 -13.10
C PRO A 170 -0.38 -3.41 -11.90
N ALA A 171 0.18 -3.56 -10.71
CA ALA A 171 -0.55 -3.38 -9.47
C ALA A 171 0.28 -2.52 -8.53
N VAL A 172 -0.36 -1.54 -7.88
CA VAL A 172 0.28 -0.67 -6.90
C VAL A 172 -0.37 -0.93 -5.56
N VAL A 173 0.43 -1.19 -4.53
CA VAL A 173 -0.02 -1.40 -3.16
C VAL A 173 0.60 -0.31 -2.30
N LEU A 174 -0.23 0.44 -1.59
CA LEU A 174 0.18 1.42 -0.57
C LEU A 174 0.05 0.76 0.81
N ASP A 175 1.17 0.77 1.55
CA ASP A 175 1.28 0.26 2.92
C ASP A 175 0.54 -1.08 3.11
N GLU A 176 0.84 -2.07 2.26
CA GLU A 176 0.31 -3.45 2.35
C GLU A 176 -1.19 -3.66 2.05
N TYR A 177 -2.04 -2.63 2.16
CA TYR A 177 -3.50 -2.80 2.19
C TYR A 177 -4.25 -2.15 1.04
N PHE A 178 -3.91 -0.91 0.68
CA PHE A 178 -4.64 -0.20 -0.37
C PHE A 178 -4.05 -0.54 -1.74
N ARG A 179 -4.88 -1.06 -2.66
CA ARG A 179 -4.39 -1.57 -3.95
C ARG A 179 -5.12 -0.98 -5.15
N TRP A 180 -4.35 -0.53 -6.12
CA TRP A 180 -4.79 -0.31 -7.49
C TRP A 180 -4.39 -1.50 -8.37
N THR A 181 -5.28 -1.92 -9.27
CA THR A 181 -4.97 -2.92 -10.30
C THR A 181 -5.20 -2.31 -11.67
N GLY A 182 -4.19 -2.40 -12.54
CA GLY A 182 -4.16 -1.73 -13.83
C GLY A 182 -3.52 -0.33 -13.77
N PRO A 183 -3.68 0.48 -14.83
CA PRO A 183 -3.15 1.84 -14.88
C PRO A 183 -3.70 2.68 -13.72
N VAL A 184 -2.81 3.39 -13.02
CA VAL A 184 -3.17 4.30 -11.91
C VAL A 184 -2.66 5.70 -12.21
N ARG A 185 -3.45 6.72 -11.87
CA ARG A 185 -3.04 8.13 -12.00
C ARG A 185 -2.28 8.56 -10.74
N VAL A 186 -1.20 9.32 -10.92
CA VAL A 186 -0.42 9.90 -9.81
C VAL A 186 -1.30 10.67 -8.83
N ALA A 187 -2.26 11.45 -9.34
CA ALA A 187 -3.18 12.21 -8.49
C ALA A 187 -3.95 11.30 -7.50
N GLU A 188 -4.40 10.11 -7.93
CA GLU A 188 -5.11 9.17 -7.07
C GLU A 188 -4.19 8.60 -5.98
N VAL A 189 -2.93 8.33 -6.31
CA VAL A 189 -1.93 7.87 -5.34
C VAL A 189 -1.65 8.95 -4.30
N LEU A 190 -1.49 10.20 -4.73
CA LEU A 190 -1.26 11.33 -3.83
C LEU A 190 -2.48 11.64 -2.96
N GLU A 191 -3.70 11.51 -3.48
CA GLU A 191 -4.92 11.62 -2.69
C GLU A 191 -5.01 10.53 -1.61
N ALA A 192 -4.65 9.29 -1.93
CA ALA A 192 -4.60 8.20 -0.96
C ALA A 192 -3.55 8.45 0.13
N LEU A 193 -2.35 8.92 -0.25
CA LEU A 193 -1.30 9.31 0.69
C LEU A 193 -1.77 10.44 1.61
N ALA A 194 -2.42 11.48 1.06
CA ALA A 194 -2.93 12.60 1.85
C ALA A 194 -4.04 12.18 2.83
N ARG A 195 -4.93 11.26 2.44
CA ARG A 195 -5.94 10.70 3.37
C ARG A 195 -5.28 9.99 4.56
N ARG A 196 -4.15 9.30 4.31
CA ARG A 196 -3.35 8.64 5.34
C ARG A 196 -2.64 9.61 6.28
N GLU A 197 -2.24 10.79 5.81
CA GLU A 197 -1.73 11.85 6.72
C GLU A 197 -2.78 12.30 7.73
N GLY A 198 -4.06 12.13 7.41
CA GLY A 198 -5.16 12.30 8.33
C GLY A 198 -5.27 11.20 9.40
N SER A 199 -4.46 10.13 9.38
CA SER A 199 -4.47 9.07 10.38
C SER A 199 -3.33 9.20 11.39
N ASP A 200 -3.65 9.32 12.69
CA ASP A 200 -2.66 9.44 13.78
C ASP A 200 -1.76 8.21 13.95
N MET A 201 -2.10 7.09 13.30
CA MET A 201 -1.35 5.84 13.29
C MET A 201 -1.63 5.06 12.00
N SER A 202 -0.65 4.28 11.52
CA SER A 202 -0.83 3.42 10.35
C SER A 202 -1.61 2.14 10.69
N PRO A 203 -2.36 1.56 9.74
CA PRO A 203 -3.03 0.27 9.93
C PRO A 203 -2.09 -0.85 10.39
N GLU A 204 -0.89 -0.97 9.81
CA GLU A 204 0.07 -2.03 10.14
C GLU A 204 0.53 -1.92 11.61
N ALA A 205 0.73 -0.69 12.09
CA ALA A 205 1.08 -0.44 13.49
C ALA A 205 -0.06 -0.84 14.43
N MET A 206 -1.31 -0.54 14.06
CA MET A 206 -2.49 -0.97 14.82
C MET A 206 -2.61 -2.50 14.83
N VAL A 207 -2.50 -3.15 13.67
CA VAL A 207 -2.53 -4.60 13.54
C VAL A 207 -1.44 -5.27 14.39
N ARG A 208 -0.21 -4.73 14.38
CA ARG A 208 0.88 -5.23 15.23
C ARG A 208 0.52 -5.14 16.71
N MET A 209 0.05 -3.98 17.18
CA MET A 209 -0.38 -3.82 18.57
C MET A 209 -1.48 -4.82 18.96
N LEU A 210 -2.46 -5.04 18.07
CA LEU A 210 -3.53 -6.01 18.32
C LEU A 210 -3.03 -7.45 18.36
N LYS A 211 -2.12 -7.85 17.46
CA LYS A 211 -1.48 -9.17 17.46
C LYS A 211 -0.64 -9.42 18.72
N GLU A 212 -0.09 -8.37 19.32
CA GLU A 212 0.63 -8.40 20.60
C GLU A 212 -0.32 -8.37 21.83
N GLY A 213 -1.63 -8.33 21.61
CA GLY A 213 -2.65 -8.26 22.68
C GLY A 213 -2.81 -6.87 23.30
N ASN A 214 -2.26 -5.83 22.68
CA ASN A 214 -2.24 -4.46 23.19
C ASN A 214 -3.41 -3.61 22.68
N ALA A 215 -4.63 -4.16 22.68
CA ALA A 215 -5.85 -3.41 22.32
C ALA A 215 -6.11 -2.25 23.28
N GLU A 216 -5.88 -2.43 24.58
CA GLU A 216 -6.05 -1.38 25.59
C GLU A 216 -5.10 -0.20 25.38
N GLY A 217 -3.84 -0.47 25.02
CA GLY A 217 -2.88 0.59 24.68
C GLY A 217 -3.30 1.38 23.45
N LEU A 218 -3.81 0.69 22.42
CA LEU A 218 -4.34 1.35 21.23
C LEU A 218 -5.59 2.18 21.54
N ALA A 219 -6.49 1.66 22.38
CA ALA A 219 -7.67 2.40 22.86
C ALA A 219 -7.26 3.69 23.57
N ARG A 220 -6.28 3.62 24.50
CA ARG A 220 -5.75 4.79 25.20
C ARG A 220 -5.21 5.85 24.24
N LEU A 221 -4.54 5.45 23.16
CA LEU A 221 -4.02 6.38 22.16
C LEU A 221 -5.14 7.10 21.41
N MET A 222 -6.15 6.37 20.93
CA MET A 222 -7.31 6.95 20.26
C MET A 222 -8.11 7.86 21.19
N ILE A 223 -8.30 7.45 22.46
CA ILE A 223 -8.97 8.27 23.48
C ILE A 223 -8.18 9.56 23.77
N ALA A 224 -6.86 9.46 23.92
CA ALA A 224 -6.02 10.64 24.14
C ALA A 224 -6.03 11.60 22.94
N ALA A 225 -6.14 11.07 21.73
CA ALA A 225 -6.32 11.86 20.51
C ALA A 225 -7.75 12.40 20.32
N GLY A 226 -8.73 11.90 21.10
CA GLY A 226 -10.12 12.30 21.01
C GLY A 226 -10.85 11.84 19.74
N ARG A 227 -10.32 10.85 19.03
CA ARG A 227 -10.91 10.31 17.80
C ARG A 227 -10.50 8.86 17.54
N VAL A 228 -11.35 8.11 16.84
CA VAL A 228 -10.98 6.78 16.32
C VAL A 228 -10.08 6.97 15.10
N PHE A 229 -8.95 6.27 15.05
CA PHE A 229 -8.03 6.43 13.92
C PHE A 229 -8.63 5.82 12.64
N PRO A 230 -8.50 6.49 11.47
CA PRO A 230 -9.06 6.01 10.21
C PRO A 230 -8.66 4.57 9.85
N GLY A 231 -7.43 4.17 10.19
CA GLY A 231 -6.93 2.82 9.94
C GLY A 231 -7.67 1.69 10.69
N PHE A 232 -8.64 2.03 11.54
CA PHE A 232 -9.54 1.08 12.17
C PHE A 232 -10.43 0.36 11.13
N VAL A 233 -10.74 0.99 9.98
CA VAL A 233 -11.47 0.34 8.89
C VAL A 233 -10.69 -0.88 8.36
N GLU A 234 -9.38 -0.75 8.21
CA GLU A 234 -8.47 -1.80 7.77
C GLU A 234 -8.32 -2.90 8.84
N VAL A 235 -8.37 -2.56 10.12
CA VAL A 235 -8.41 -3.54 11.21
C VAL A 235 -9.67 -4.41 11.12
N ILE A 236 -10.85 -3.79 10.95
CA ILE A 236 -12.13 -4.52 10.87
C ILE A 236 -12.30 -5.24 9.54
N SER A 237 -11.73 -4.74 8.45
CA SER A 237 -11.76 -5.44 7.15
C SER A 237 -10.60 -6.44 6.95
N HIS A 238 -9.77 -6.67 7.97
CA HIS A 238 -8.58 -7.51 7.86
C HIS A 238 -8.94 -8.98 7.57
N PRO A 239 -8.19 -9.70 6.69
CA PRO A 239 -8.50 -11.09 6.35
C PRO A 239 -8.35 -12.06 7.53
N GLU A 240 -7.37 -11.83 8.42
CA GLU A 240 -7.17 -12.65 9.62
C GLU A 240 -8.22 -12.36 10.70
N TRP A 241 -8.96 -13.39 11.13
CA TRP A 241 -9.95 -13.29 12.20
C TRP A 241 -9.38 -12.79 13.53
N SER A 242 -8.17 -13.21 13.91
CA SER A 242 -7.52 -12.78 15.15
C SER A 242 -7.31 -11.27 15.22
N VAL A 243 -7.03 -10.62 14.09
CA VAL A 243 -6.88 -9.17 14.00
C VAL A 243 -8.23 -8.48 14.15
N ARG A 244 -9.25 -8.96 13.44
CA ARG A 244 -10.62 -8.42 13.55
C ARG A 244 -11.15 -8.54 14.97
N LEU A 245 -10.98 -9.70 15.61
CA LEU A 245 -11.35 -9.90 17.01
C LEU A 245 -10.67 -8.89 17.94
N GLY A 246 -9.38 -8.61 17.74
CA GLY A 246 -8.69 -7.53 18.46
C GLY A 246 -9.32 -6.16 18.21
N GLY A 247 -9.74 -5.89 16.98
CA GLY A 247 -10.49 -4.69 16.61
C GLY A 247 -11.86 -4.58 17.27
N LEU A 248 -12.59 -5.70 17.37
CA LEU A 248 -13.89 -5.76 18.08
C LEU A 248 -13.72 -5.47 19.57
N VAL A 249 -12.72 -6.08 20.22
CA VAL A 249 -12.38 -5.80 21.63
C VAL A 249 -11.98 -4.34 21.82
N LEU A 250 -11.19 -3.78 20.90
CA LEU A 250 -10.86 -2.36 20.89
C LEU A 250 -12.13 -1.49 20.78
N ALA A 251 -13.07 -1.84 19.90
CA ALA A 251 -14.32 -1.11 19.73
C ALA A 251 -15.18 -1.07 21.00
N GLU A 252 -15.25 -2.17 21.76
CA GLU A 252 -15.99 -2.20 23.04
C GLU A 252 -15.52 -1.11 24.00
N GLU A 253 -14.21 -0.89 24.10
CA GLU A 253 -13.65 0.20 24.91
C GLU A 253 -13.91 1.57 24.27
N LEU A 254 -13.72 1.71 22.95
CA LEU A 254 -13.87 2.99 22.24
C LEU A 254 -15.31 3.50 22.26
N VAL A 255 -16.30 2.65 22.01
CA VAL A 255 -17.72 3.02 22.03
C VAL A 255 -18.13 3.54 23.41
N SER A 256 -17.62 2.92 24.48
CA SER A 256 -17.90 3.35 25.86
C SER A 256 -17.36 4.75 26.16
N LYS A 257 -16.19 5.11 25.60
CA LYS A 257 -15.47 6.35 25.91
C LYS A 257 -15.66 7.46 24.89
N MET A 258 -15.97 7.12 23.64
CA MET A 258 -16.02 8.03 22.47
C MET A 258 -17.13 7.64 21.48
N PRO A 259 -18.42 7.64 21.89
CA PRO A 259 -19.51 7.16 21.04
C PRO A 259 -19.67 7.98 19.74
N GLN A 260 -19.53 9.31 19.79
CA GLN A 260 -19.64 10.16 18.59
C GLN A 260 -18.53 9.89 17.57
N GLY A 261 -17.27 9.79 18.03
CA GLY A 261 -16.13 9.48 17.16
C GLY A 261 -16.20 8.08 16.55
N PHE A 262 -16.90 7.15 17.21
CA PHE A 262 -17.15 5.81 16.67
C PHE A 262 -18.27 5.81 15.61
N GLY A 263 -19.25 6.71 15.70
CA GLY A 263 -20.26 6.87 14.64
C GLY A 263 -19.66 7.21 13.28
N GLU A 264 -18.65 8.11 13.25
CA GLU A 264 -17.97 8.50 11.99
C GLU A 264 -17.25 7.31 11.33
N ILE A 265 -16.58 6.46 12.11
CA ILE A 265 -15.89 5.28 11.56
C ILE A 265 -16.87 4.22 11.06
N LEU A 266 -18.03 4.10 11.73
CA LEU A 266 -19.10 3.22 11.28
C LEU A 266 -19.66 3.65 9.93
N SER A 267 -19.87 4.95 9.69
CA SER A 267 -20.28 5.45 8.37
C SER A 267 -19.31 5.01 7.27
N ALA A 268 -17.99 5.11 7.50
CA ALA A 268 -16.99 4.69 6.53
C ALA A 268 -17.02 3.17 6.24
N LEU A 269 -17.37 2.35 7.23
CA LEU A 269 -17.56 0.90 7.06
C LEU A 269 -18.83 0.59 6.26
N TRP A 270 -19.93 1.28 6.59
CA TRP A 270 -21.24 1.13 5.94
C TRP A 270 -21.26 1.57 4.47
N ASP A 271 -20.52 2.62 4.12
CA ASP A 271 -20.35 3.06 2.72
C ASP A 271 -19.92 1.93 1.77
N ARG A 272 -19.24 0.92 2.31
CA ARG A 272 -18.70 -0.23 1.57
C ARG A 272 -19.33 -1.56 1.99
N MET A 273 -20.45 -1.54 2.71
CA MET A 273 -21.09 -2.72 3.31
C MET A 273 -21.21 -3.91 2.34
N TYR A 274 -21.68 -3.64 1.12
CA TYR A 274 -21.91 -4.66 0.09
C TYR A 274 -20.64 -5.16 -0.62
N GLU A 275 -19.51 -4.49 -0.45
CA GLU A 275 -18.21 -4.90 -1.01
C GLU A 275 -17.48 -5.89 -0.10
N TRP A 276 -17.84 -5.93 1.17
CA TRP A 276 -17.16 -6.72 2.18
C TRP A 276 -17.56 -8.20 2.16
N PRO A 277 -16.65 -9.12 2.52
CA PRO A 277 -17.01 -10.52 2.78
C PRO A 277 -18.06 -10.63 3.90
N GLU A 278 -18.91 -11.65 3.88
CA GLU A 278 -19.98 -11.83 4.88
C GLU A 278 -19.47 -11.80 6.33
N ALA A 279 -18.28 -12.35 6.59
CA ALA A 279 -17.69 -12.29 7.93
C ALA A 279 -17.48 -10.84 8.41
N VAL A 280 -17.00 -9.96 7.53
CA VAL A 280 -16.77 -8.54 7.85
C VAL A 280 -18.11 -7.79 7.93
N GLN A 281 -19.10 -8.15 7.11
CA GLN A 281 -20.46 -7.61 7.22
C GLN A 281 -21.07 -7.92 8.59
N GLY A 282 -20.89 -9.14 9.10
CA GLY A 282 -21.29 -9.53 10.45
C GLY A 282 -20.60 -8.69 11.52
N ASP A 283 -19.29 -8.50 11.40
CA ASP A 283 -18.52 -7.63 12.31
C ASP A 283 -19.05 -6.19 12.31
N ILE A 284 -19.38 -5.62 11.14
CA ILE A 284 -19.98 -4.28 11.01
C ILE A 284 -21.36 -4.20 11.68
N LEU A 285 -22.24 -5.18 11.46
CA LEU A 285 -23.56 -5.23 12.11
C LEU A 285 -23.43 -5.27 13.64
N TYR A 286 -22.54 -6.12 14.15
CA TYR A 286 -22.24 -6.20 15.57
C TYR A 286 -21.76 -4.85 16.13
N LEU A 287 -20.78 -4.22 15.49
CA LEU A 287 -20.27 -2.91 15.90
C LEU A 287 -21.33 -1.81 15.86
N THR A 288 -22.24 -1.89 14.89
CA THR A 288 -23.35 -0.95 14.74
C THR A 288 -24.33 -1.10 15.92
N GLY A 289 -24.67 -2.33 16.31
CA GLY A 289 -25.47 -2.60 17.50
C GLY A 289 -24.78 -2.13 18.79
N LEU A 290 -23.47 -2.35 18.89
CA LEU A 290 -22.65 -1.94 20.03
C LEU A 290 -22.65 -0.42 20.24
N ASN A 291 -22.52 0.36 19.14
CA ASN A 291 -22.54 1.82 19.13
C ASN A 291 -23.78 2.41 19.82
N GLY A 292 -24.93 1.73 19.73
CA GLY A 292 -26.10 2.09 20.51
C GLY A 292 -26.88 3.30 19.99
N ASP A 293 -26.52 3.83 18.82
CA ASP A 293 -27.16 4.99 18.22
C ASP A 293 -28.39 4.55 17.39
N PRO A 294 -29.62 4.96 17.77
CA PRO A 294 -30.85 4.57 17.07
C PRO A 294 -30.92 5.02 15.60
N GLU A 295 -30.10 5.98 15.16
CA GLU A 295 -30.08 6.42 13.76
C GLU A 295 -29.73 5.27 12.79
N TRP A 296 -28.98 4.27 13.24
CA TRP A 296 -28.60 3.10 12.44
C TRP A 296 -29.71 2.08 12.22
N VAL A 297 -30.85 2.19 12.92
CA VAL A 297 -31.96 1.23 12.80
C VAL A 297 -32.44 1.12 11.35
N GLY A 298 -32.55 2.26 10.65
CA GLY A 298 -32.98 2.29 9.24
C GLY A 298 -32.01 1.59 8.30
N GLU A 299 -30.71 1.81 8.49
CA GLU A 299 -29.64 1.19 7.69
C GLU A 299 -29.62 -0.33 7.85
N ILE A 300 -29.70 -0.82 9.10
CA ILE A 300 -29.75 -2.27 9.36
C ILE A 300 -31.02 -2.90 8.77
N GLN A 301 -32.19 -2.26 8.95
CA GLN A 301 -33.44 -2.76 8.37
C GLN A 301 -33.36 -2.84 6.84
N SER A 302 -32.88 -1.78 6.20
CA SER A 302 -32.72 -1.76 4.74
C SER A 302 -31.73 -2.82 4.25
N PHE A 303 -30.65 -3.08 4.99
CA PHE A 303 -29.69 -4.13 4.67
C PHE A 303 -30.34 -5.52 4.76
N LEU A 304 -31.07 -5.80 5.84
CA LEU A 304 -31.72 -7.09 6.09
C LEU A 304 -32.87 -7.39 5.10
N GLU A 305 -33.52 -6.36 4.57
CA GLU A 305 -34.52 -6.48 3.50
C GLU A 305 -33.90 -6.76 2.11
N GLY A 306 -32.58 -6.64 1.99
CA GLY A 306 -31.82 -6.90 0.78
C GLY A 306 -32.00 -8.33 0.23
N ARG A 307 -31.87 -8.48 -1.09
CA ARG A 307 -31.87 -9.82 -1.71
C ARG A 307 -30.54 -10.52 -1.43
N ASN A 308 -30.61 -11.78 -1.00
CA ASN A 308 -29.47 -12.68 -0.72
C ASN A 308 -28.67 -12.41 0.56
N VAL A 309 -29.30 -11.90 1.63
CA VAL A 309 -28.67 -11.89 2.96
C VAL A 309 -28.69 -13.30 3.56
N SER A 310 -27.55 -13.77 4.07
CA SER A 310 -27.43 -15.10 4.68
C SER A 310 -28.14 -15.18 6.04
N ALA A 311 -28.46 -16.39 6.50
CA ALA A 311 -29.16 -16.59 7.76
C ALA A 311 -28.35 -16.05 8.95
N ASP A 312 -27.03 -16.23 8.94
CA ASP A 312 -26.11 -15.76 9.96
C ASP A 312 -26.12 -14.21 10.05
N LEU A 313 -26.12 -13.52 8.90
CA LEU A 313 -26.22 -12.06 8.87
C LEU A 313 -27.59 -11.55 9.35
N VAL A 314 -28.67 -12.29 9.07
CA VAL A 314 -30.00 -11.97 9.60
C VAL A 314 -30.04 -12.10 11.11
N GLU A 315 -29.39 -13.10 11.68
CA GLU A 315 -29.29 -13.29 13.13
C GLU A 315 -28.52 -12.13 13.78
N VAL A 316 -27.30 -11.85 13.33
CA VAL A 316 -26.48 -10.75 13.88
C VAL A 316 -27.16 -9.39 13.71
N GLY A 317 -27.79 -9.14 12.55
CA GLY A 317 -28.52 -7.90 12.32
C GLY A 317 -29.75 -7.73 13.23
N ARG A 318 -30.43 -8.82 13.59
CA ARG A 318 -31.54 -8.77 14.57
C ARG A 318 -31.04 -8.48 15.97
N GLU A 319 -29.95 -9.13 16.41
CA GLU A 319 -29.33 -8.83 17.70
C GLU A 319 -28.89 -7.36 17.78
N ALA A 320 -28.31 -6.82 16.71
CA ALA A 320 -27.97 -5.41 16.61
C ALA A 320 -29.20 -4.51 16.72
N LEU A 321 -30.30 -4.82 16.02
CA LEU A 321 -31.56 -4.08 16.14
C LEU A 321 -32.14 -4.13 17.55
N GLU A 322 -32.12 -5.30 18.20
CA GLU A 322 -32.57 -5.46 19.58
C GLU A 322 -31.73 -4.62 20.55
N ALA A 323 -30.41 -4.57 20.36
CA ALA A 323 -29.51 -3.74 21.17
C ALA A 323 -29.81 -2.24 21.00
N LEU A 324 -30.06 -1.77 19.76
CA LEU A 324 -30.39 -0.37 19.47
C LEU A 324 -31.76 0.02 20.03
N LEU A 325 -32.78 -0.83 19.82
CA LEU A 325 -34.16 -0.55 20.25
C LEU A 325 -34.33 -0.70 21.76
N GLY A 326 -33.63 -1.66 22.39
CA GLY A 326 -33.69 -1.90 23.84
C GLY A 326 -33.14 -0.77 24.70
N ARG A 327 -32.30 0.12 24.14
CA ARG A 327 -31.74 1.30 24.83
C ARG A 327 -32.69 2.51 24.85
N THR A 328 -33.86 2.44 24.21
CA THR A 328 -34.83 3.54 24.12
C THR A 328 -35.89 3.59 25.23
N SER A 329 -35.71 2.91 26.36
CA SER A 329 -36.57 3.12 27.55
C SER A 329 -36.00 4.21 28.47
N PRO A 330 -36.62 5.40 28.54
CA PRO A 330 -36.31 6.36 29.60
C PRO A 330 -37.01 5.92 30.89
N VAL A 331 -36.27 5.91 32.00
CA VAL A 331 -36.87 6.05 33.35
C VAL A 331 -36.98 7.52 33.67
#